data_AF-A0A059AV87-F1
#
_entry.id   AF-A0A059AV87-F1
#
_cell.length_a   1.000
_cell.length_b   1.000
_cell.length_c   1.000
_cell.angle_alpha   90.00
_cell.angle_beta   90.00
_cell.angle_gamma   90.00
#
_symmetry.space_group_name_H-M   'P 1'
#
loop_
_entity.id
_entity.type
_entity.pdbx_description
1 polymer ?
#
loop_
_entity_poly.entity_id
_entity_poly.type
_entity_poly.pdbx_seq_one_letter_code
_entity_poly.pdbx_strand_id
1 'polypeptide(L)'
;MEGFYTLISYFQTQSELTYCGLASLSMVLNALAIDPGRKWKGPWRWYDESMLGCPKELKKIKAEGISFGNAVNWARRAGAEVEAFQTSQTDVDFFRQSVKKCCSSDNCHLVSSYDRAGLEQTGAGHFSPIGGYHAGRDMVLILDVARFKYRPHWVPDTLLWEAMDTVNKTTGQRRGFMLISKPKRDAGLLYTLNREPEASVRFPVLRGLVPVPGSLFWELPESEPEPELVRLGPRRCCSAFAVPQSRARSCAPKPATPQLCLRRAPKPATLQLCLSRALKPATP
;
A
#
# COMPACT_ATOMS: atom_id res chain seq x y z
N MET A 1 -18.22 -9.06 1.61
CA MET A 1 -16.88 -8.99 0.96
C MET A 1 -16.16 -7.82 1.61
N GLU A 2 -15.81 -7.96 2.88
CA GLU A 2 -15.45 -6.80 3.70
C GLU A 2 -14.07 -6.26 3.30
N GLY A 3 -13.12 -7.17 3.08
CA GLY A 3 -11.80 -6.82 2.56
C GLY A 3 -11.81 -6.04 1.24
N PHE A 4 -12.84 -6.17 0.39
CA PHE A 4 -12.96 -5.38 -0.83
C PHE A 4 -13.09 -3.88 -0.53
N TYR A 5 -14.02 -3.53 0.36
CA TYR A 5 -14.34 -2.13 0.65
C TYR A 5 -13.20 -1.42 1.37
N THR A 6 -12.49 -2.13 2.25
CA THR A 6 -11.24 -1.62 2.83
C THR A 6 -10.20 -1.43 1.73
N LEU A 7 -9.80 -2.49 1.01
CA LEU A 7 -8.70 -2.44 0.04
C LEU A 7 -8.93 -1.47 -1.14
N ILE A 8 -10.16 -1.36 -1.66
CA ILE A 8 -10.44 -0.51 -2.82
C ILE A 8 -10.22 0.98 -2.52
N SER A 9 -10.40 1.39 -1.27
CA SER A 9 -10.15 2.75 -0.78
C SER A 9 -8.68 3.18 -0.86
N TYR A 10 -7.76 2.20 -0.90
CA TYR A 10 -6.31 2.41 -1.01
C TYR A 10 -5.75 1.96 -2.37
N PHE A 11 -6.61 1.54 -3.32
CA PHE A 11 -6.16 0.95 -4.57
C PHE A 11 -5.37 1.94 -5.43
N GLN A 12 -4.10 1.60 -5.68
CA GLN A 12 -3.12 2.45 -6.33
C GLN A 12 -2.48 1.75 -7.54
N THR A 13 -1.83 2.53 -8.39
CA THR A 13 -1.01 2.02 -9.50
C THR A 13 0.42 1.92 -9.01
N GLN A 14 1.09 0.78 -9.21
CA GLN A 14 2.51 0.64 -8.89
C GLN A 14 3.34 1.74 -9.57
N SER A 15 4.22 2.41 -8.80
CA SER A 15 4.97 3.57 -9.30
C SER A 15 6.10 3.21 -10.28
N GLU A 16 6.63 1.99 -10.16
CA GLU A 16 7.65 1.41 -11.05
C GLU A 16 7.19 0.05 -11.57
N LEU A 17 7.66 -0.39 -12.73
CA LEU A 17 7.27 -1.67 -13.35
C LEU A 17 7.58 -2.91 -12.46
N THR A 18 8.55 -2.79 -11.56
CA THR A 18 9.03 -3.81 -10.63
C THR A 18 8.46 -3.68 -9.22
N TYR A 19 7.72 -2.61 -8.91
CA TYR A 19 7.24 -2.29 -7.55
C TYR A 19 5.91 -2.93 -7.16
N CYS A 20 5.36 -3.87 -7.95
CA CYS A 20 4.09 -4.54 -7.65
C CYS A 20 3.98 -5.10 -6.22
N GLY A 21 5.06 -5.66 -5.66
CA GLY A 21 5.07 -6.10 -4.26
C GLY A 21 5.00 -4.94 -3.27
N LEU A 22 5.72 -3.84 -3.48
CA LEU A 22 5.67 -2.66 -2.61
C LEU A 22 4.31 -1.95 -2.70
N ALA A 23 3.71 -1.89 -3.90
CA ALA A 23 2.37 -1.35 -4.13
C ALA A 23 1.31 -2.18 -3.38
N SER A 24 1.39 -3.51 -3.47
CA SER A 24 0.50 -4.45 -2.76
C SER A 24 0.63 -4.33 -1.24
N LEU A 25 1.86 -4.24 -0.74
CA LEU A 25 2.11 -4.10 0.70
C LEU A 25 1.61 -2.75 1.23
N SER A 26 1.93 -1.63 0.57
CA SER A 26 1.47 -0.30 1.02
C SER A 26 -0.05 -0.17 0.95
N MET A 27 -0.73 -0.76 -0.03
CA MET A 27 -2.20 -0.89 -0.02
C MET A 27 -2.70 -1.56 1.26
N VAL A 28 -2.18 -2.76 1.57
CA VAL A 28 -2.65 -3.58 2.68
C VAL A 28 -2.31 -2.96 4.05
N LEU A 29 -1.11 -2.39 4.20
CA LEU A 29 -0.69 -1.74 5.44
C LEU A 29 -1.53 -0.50 5.77
N ASN A 30 -1.90 0.28 4.75
CA ASN A 30 -2.83 1.41 4.92
C ASN A 30 -4.26 0.94 5.21
N ALA A 31 -4.72 -0.12 4.53
CA ALA A 31 -6.04 -0.74 4.76
C ALA A 31 -6.22 -1.26 6.19
N LEU A 32 -5.18 -1.87 6.77
CA LEU A 32 -5.15 -2.30 8.17
C LEU A 32 -4.95 -1.14 9.17
N ALA A 33 -4.81 0.10 8.69
CA ALA A 33 -4.46 1.29 9.46
C ALA A 33 -3.27 1.04 10.41
N ILE A 34 -2.19 0.49 9.85
CA ILE A 34 -0.90 0.35 10.53
C ILE A 34 -0.15 1.68 10.43
N ASP A 35 0.49 2.09 11.53
CA ASP A 35 1.20 3.36 11.62
C ASP A 35 2.66 3.19 11.16
N PRO A 36 3.12 3.88 10.10
CA PRO A 36 4.50 3.78 9.64
C PRO A 36 5.53 4.41 10.61
N GLY A 37 5.09 5.05 11.70
CA GLY A 37 5.97 5.66 12.71
C GLY A 37 6.72 6.91 12.22
N ARG A 38 6.54 7.30 10.96
CA ARG A 38 7.17 8.47 10.32
C ARG A 38 6.20 9.18 9.38
N LYS A 39 6.45 10.47 9.15
CA LYS A 39 5.65 11.33 8.25
C LYS A 39 5.91 10.95 6.78
N TRP A 40 4.85 10.97 5.98
CA TRP A 40 4.89 10.85 4.52
C TRP A 40 4.88 12.23 3.87
N LYS A 41 3.82 13.01 4.14
CA LYS A 41 3.59 14.34 3.56
C LYS A 41 3.00 15.28 4.62
N GLY A 42 3.70 16.37 4.94
CA GLY A 42 3.26 17.33 5.96
C GLY A 42 3.03 16.64 7.33
N PRO A 43 1.86 16.80 7.97
CA PRO A 43 1.55 16.11 9.22
C PRO A 43 1.17 14.63 9.04
N TRP A 44 0.86 14.20 7.81
CA TRP A 44 0.25 12.89 7.55
C TRP A 44 1.26 11.74 7.60
N ARG A 45 0.83 10.63 8.20
CA ARG A 45 1.55 9.34 8.27
C ARG A 45 0.77 8.31 7.47
N TRP A 46 1.44 7.70 6.50
CA TRP A 46 0.85 6.85 5.47
C TRP A 46 1.94 5.97 4.86
N TYR A 47 1.62 4.77 4.37
CA TYR A 47 2.57 3.97 3.59
C TYR A 47 2.53 4.36 2.11
N ASP A 48 3.70 4.68 1.61
CA ASP A 48 4.03 4.85 0.19
C ASP A 48 5.04 3.77 -0.20
N GLU A 49 5.14 3.42 -1.47
CA GLU A 49 6.10 2.43 -1.97
C GLU A 49 7.56 2.80 -1.62
N SER A 50 7.89 4.10 -1.65
CA SER A 50 9.19 4.62 -1.23
C SER A 50 9.47 4.51 0.28
N MET A 51 8.46 4.16 1.08
CA MET A 51 8.59 3.99 2.53
C MET A 51 8.82 2.53 2.95
N LEU A 52 8.82 1.59 2.00
CA LEU A 52 9.05 0.15 2.21
C LEU A 52 10.47 -0.26 1.78
N GLY A 53 11.47 0.48 2.25
CA GLY A 53 12.87 0.29 1.87
C GLY A 53 13.80 1.33 2.47
N CYS A 54 15.10 1.01 2.59
CA CYS A 54 16.13 2.04 2.51
C CYS A 54 16.45 2.36 1.03
N PRO A 55 17.05 3.52 0.71
CA PRO A 55 17.33 3.92 -0.68
C PRO A 55 18.17 2.91 -1.48
N LYS A 56 19.05 2.14 -0.83
CA LYS A 56 19.86 1.08 -1.48
C LYS A 56 18.99 -0.13 -1.87
N GLU A 57 18.09 -0.55 -0.98
CA GLU A 57 17.16 -1.65 -1.24
C GLU A 57 16.14 -1.27 -2.32
N LEU A 58 15.59 -0.05 -2.28
CA LEU A 58 14.66 0.46 -3.30
C LEU A 58 15.29 0.51 -4.70
N LYS A 59 16.55 0.95 -4.81
CA LYS A 59 17.28 0.90 -6.09
C LYS A 59 17.43 -0.53 -6.62
N LYS A 60 17.71 -1.50 -5.75
CA LYS A 60 17.77 -2.93 -6.13
C LYS A 60 16.41 -3.45 -6.57
N ILE A 61 15.35 -3.19 -5.80
CA ILE A 61 13.98 -3.59 -6.12
C ILE A 61 13.52 -2.94 -7.44
N LYS A 62 13.95 -1.70 -7.73
CA LYS A 62 13.61 -1.04 -9.00
C LYS A 62 14.21 -1.77 -10.21
N ALA A 63 15.41 -2.33 -10.08
CA ALA A 63 16.06 -3.10 -11.13
C ALA A 63 15.56 -4.56 -11.24
N GLU A 64 15.38 -5.24 -10.12
CA GLU A 64 15.20 -6.72 -10.07
C GLU A 64 13.78 -7.17 -9.64
N GLY A 65 12.98 -6.27 -9.08
CA GLY A 65 11.76 -6.62 -8.34
C GLY A 65 12.05 -7.11 -6.92
N ILE A 66 11.04 -7.69 -6.29
CA ILE A 66 11.07 -8.17 -4.91
C ILE A 66 10.73 -9.66 -4.85
N SER A 67 11.50 -10.44 -4.08
CA SER A 67 11.20 -11.85 -3.83
C SER A 67 10.10 -12.02 -2.79
N PHE A 68 9.40 -13.15 -2.82
CA PHE A 68 8.33 -13.46 -1.86
C PHE A 68 8.79 -13.36 -0.39
N GLY A 69 9.92 -14.00 -0.05
CA GLY A 69 10.50 -13.91 1.29
C GLY A 69 10.89 -12.47 1.70
N ASN A 70 11.39 -11.66 0.77
CA ASN A 70 11.67 -10.25 1.06
C ASN A 70 10.39 -9.45 1.31
N ALA A 71 9.33 -9.66 0.52
CA ALA A 71 8.04 -8.99 0.71
C ALA A 71 7.42 -9.32 2.08
N VAL A 72 7.48 -10.59 2.49
CA VAL A 72 7.07 -11.05 3.85
C VAL A 72 7.89 -10.34 4.94
N ASN A 73 9.21 -10.26 4.78
CA ASN A 73 10.08 -9.57 5.73
C ASN A 73 9.80 -8.06 5.81
N TRP A 74 9.44 -7.41 4.69
CA TRP A 74 9.03 -6.01 4.66
C TRP A 74 7.69 -5.76 5.36
N ALA A 75 6.70 -6.62 5.14
CA ALA A 75 5.42 -6.55 5.84
C ALA A 75 5.60 -6.68 7.37
N ARG A 76 6.44 -7.62 7.82
CA ARG A 76 6.80 -7.77 9.25
C ARG A 76 7.57 -6.57 9.81
N ARG A 77 8.57 -6.05 9.07
CA ARG A 77 9.32 -4.83 9.45
C ARG A 77 8.45 -3.58 9.48
N ALA A 78 7.35 -3.56 8.74
CA ALA A 78 6.33 -2.51 8.81
C ALA A 78 5.40 -2.65 10.03
N GLY A 79 5.53 -3.71 10.85
CA GLY A 79 4.72 -3.91 12.05
C GLY A 79 3.40 -4.64 11.81
N ALA A 80 3.24 -5.34 10.68
CA ALA A 80 2.11 -6.25 10.47
C ALA A 80 2.39 -7.66 11.03
N GLU A 81 1.32 -8.35 11.44
CA GLU A 81 1.35 -9.80 11.67
C GLU A 81 1.20 -10.51 10.31
N VAL A 82 2.08 -11.47 10.01
CA VAL A 82 2.20 -12.04 8.66
C VAL A 82 2.38 -13.56 8.70
N GLU A 83 1.33 -14.28 8.30
CA GLU A 83 1.36 -15.70 7.96
C GLU A 83 1.69 -15.81 6.46
N ALA A 84 2.67 -16.63 6.07
CA ALA A 84 3.11 -16.70 4.67
C ALA A 84 3.42 -18.14 4.26
N PHE A 85 2.88 -18.54 3.12
CA PHE A 85 2.86 -19.92 2.65
C PHE A 85 3.32 -19.98 1.19
N GLN A 86 4.31 -20.81 0.91
CA GLN A 86 4.61 -21.27 -0.45
C GLN A 86 3.66 -22.41 -0.81
N THR A 87 3.36 -22.59 -2.09
CA THR A 87 2.50 -23.69 -2.55
C THR A 87 3.09 -25.09 -2.29
N SER A 88 4.41 -25.19 -2.06
CA SER A 88 5.08 -26.42 -1.59
C SER A 88 4.76 -26.80 -0.14
N GLN A 89 4.15 -25.90 0.64
CA GLN A 89 3.91 -26.07 2.08
C GLN A 89 2.44 -26.31 2.44
N THR A 90 1.54 -26.14 1.46
CA THR A 90 0.08 -26.09 1.64
C THR A 90 -0.61 -26.64 0.40
N ASP A 91 -1.95 -26.69 0.41
CA ASP A 91 -2.76 -27.10 -0.74
C ASP A 91 -3.78 -26.01 -1.14
N VAL A 92 -4.46 -26.26 -2.26
CA VAL A 92 -5.49 -25.36 -2.81
C VAL A 92 -6.68 -25.19 -1.87
N ASP A 93 -7.02 -26.16 -1.04
CA ASP A 93 -8.15 -26.08 -0.12
C ASP A 93 -7.83 -25.17 1.07
N PHE A 94 -6.61 -25.24 1.60
CA PHE A 94 -6.07 -24.31 2.59
C PHE A 94 -5.94 -22.89 2.04
N PHE A 95 -5.53 -22.73 0.77
CA PHE A 95 -5.55 -21.44 0.09
C PHE A 95 -6.97 -20.87 -0.02
N ARG A 96 -7.93 -21.66 -0.51
CA ARG A 96 -9.34 -21.26 -0.63
C ARG A 96 -9.94 -20.85 0.73
N GLN A 97 -9.62 -21.57 1.80
CA GLN A 97 -10.02 -21.22 3.16
C GLN A 97 -9.38 -19.91 3.64
N SER A 98 -8.09 -19.70 3.34
CA SER A 98 -7.37 -18.46 3.64
C SER A 98 -7.95 -17.24 2.91
N VAL A 99 -8.30 -17.41 1.63
CA VAL A 99 -9.01 -16.40 0.84
C VAL A 99 -10.37 -16.10 1.47
N LYS A 100 -11.19 -17.12 1.77
CA LYS A 100 -12.51 -16.94 2.44
C LYS A 100 -12.40 -16.18 3.77
N LYS A 101 -11.41 -16.52 4.61
CA LYS A 101 -11.10 -15.86 5.89
C LYS A 101 -10.89 -14.36 5.69
N CYS A 102 -9.97 -13.97 4.80
CA CYS A 102 -9.56 -12.57 4.65
C CYS A 102 -10.48 -11.75 3.72
N CYS A 103 -11.30 -12.38 2.87
CA CYS A 103 -12.40 -11.70 2.16
C CYS A 103 -13.64 -11.44 3.04
N SER A 104 -13.71 -12.07 4.21
CA SER A 104 -14.80 -11.93 5.20
C SER A 104 -14.40 -11.08 6.42
N SER A 105 -13.22 -10.46 6.39
CA SER A 105 -12.69 -9.62 7.46
C SER A 105 -12.15 -8.30 6.91
N ASP A 106 -12.21 -7.27 7.74
CA ASP A 106 -11.56 -5.96 7.57
C ASP A 106 -10.13 -5.93 8.17
N ASN A 107 -9.80 -6.90 9.04
CA ASN A 107 -8.55 -6.96 9.81
C ASN A 107 -7.55 -8.03 9.30
N CYS A 108 -7.90 -8.79 8.25
CA CYS A 108 -6.97 -9.60 7.47
C CYS A 108 -7.12 -9.30 5.98
N HIS A 109 -5.99 -9.16 5.27
CA HIS A 109 -5.96 -9.12 3.81
C HIS A 109 -4.93 -10.12 3.26
N LEU A 110 -5.21 -10.69 2.09
CA LEU A 110 -4.34 -11.66 1.45
C LEU A 110 -3.65 -11.03 0.23
N VAL A 111 -2.34 -11.24 0.08
CA VAL A 111 -1.57 -10.88 -1.12
C VAL A 111 -1.04 -12.16 -1.77
N SER A 112 -1.38 -12.37 -3.04
CA SER A 112 -0.86 -13.47 -3.84
C SER A 112 0.41 -13.06 -4.59
N SER A 113 1.33 -14.01 -4.75
CA SER A 113 2.51 -13.94 -5.60
C SER A 113 2.39 -15.06 -6.64
N TYR A 114 2.17 -14.71 -7.90
CA TYR A 114 1.84 -15.66 -8.97
C TYR A 114 2.64 -15.37 -10.25
N ASP A 115 2.71 -16.32 -11.18
CA ASP A 115 3.24 -16.09 -12.52
C ASP A 115 2.10 -15.68 -13.47
N ARG A 116 2.23 -14.53 -14.13
CA ARG A 116 1.23 -14.05 -15.10
C ARG A 116 1.02 -15.03 -16.27
N ALA A 117 2.02 -15.82 -16.62
CA ALA A 117 1.90 -16.83 -17.68
C ALA A 117 0.78 -17.85 -17.38
N GLY A 118 0.57 -18.22 -16.12
CA GLY A 118 -0.50 -19.15 -15.70
C GLY A 118 -1.91 -18.56 -15.80
N LEU A 119 -2.04 -17.23 -15.96
CA LEU A 119 -3.31 -16.54 -16.16
C LEU A 119 -3.48 -16.03 -17.61
N GLU A 120 -2.68 -16.55 -18.55
CA GLU A 120 -2.59 -16.08 -19.96
C GLU A 120 -2.24 -14.57 -20.07
N GLN A 121 -1.61 -14.01 -19.04
CA GLN A 121 -1.23 -12.60 -18.98
C GLN A 121 0.23 -12.41 -19.38
N THR A 122 0.51 -11.28 -20.04
CA THR A 122 1.87 -10.95 -20.45
C THR A 122 2.70 -10.50 -19.24
N GLY A 123 3.99 -10.88 -19.22
CA GLY A 123 4.90 -10.60 -18.12
C GLY A 123 5.31 -11.89 -17.39
N ALA A 124 5.88 -11.74 -16.19
CA ALA A 124 6.38 -12.85 -15.37
C ALA A 124 5.74 -12.79 -13.97
N GLY A 125 6.51 -13.08 -12.92
CA GLY A 125 6.06 -13.00 -11.54
C GLY A 125 5.45 -11.65 -11.16
N HIS A 126 4.33 -11.67 -10.45
CA HIS A 126 3.59 -10.50 -10.03
C HIS A 126 3.03 -10.66 -8.60
N PHE A 127 2.74 -9.55 -7.94
CA PHE A 127 2.09 -9.49 -6.63
C PHE A 127 0.85 -8.62 -6.72
N SER A 128 -0.27 -9.04 -6.12
CA SER A 128 -1.45 -8.19 -5.95
C SER A 128 -2.32 -8.65 -4.77
N PRO A 129 -3.05 -7.74 -4.10
CA PRO A 129 -4.03 -8.11 -3.08
C PRO A 129 -5.24 -8.83 -3.68
N ILE A 130 -5.80 -9.77 -2.93
CA ILE A 130 -7.09 -10.40 -3.25
C ILE A 130 -8.20 -9.63 -2.56
N GLY A 131 -9.07 -9.01 -3.37
CA GLY A 131 -10.16 -8.15 -2.90
C GLY A 131 -11.43 -8.91 -2.53
N GLY A 132 -11.66 -10.10 -3.07
CA GLY A 132 -12.94 -10.79 -2.90
C GLY A 132 -12.93 -12.24 -3.37
N TYR A 133 -13.95 -12.98 -2.95
CA TYR A 133 -14.19 -14.38 -3.30
C TYR A 133 -15.66 -14.59 -3.64
N HIS A 134 -15.92 -15.32 -4.72
CA HIS A 134 -17.26 -15.60 -5.23
C HIS A 134 -17.56 -17.10 -5.11
N ALA A 135 -18.16 -17.50 -3.98
CA ALA A 135 -18.42 -18.91 -3.65
C ALA A 135 -19.18 -19.69 -4.74
N GLY A 136 -20.21 -19.10 -5.34
CA GLY A 136 -21.04 -19.78 -6.36
C GLY A 136 -20.38 -20.03 -7.71
N ARG A 137 -19.10 -19.66 -7.89
CA ARG A 137 -18.30 -19.91 -9.11
C ARG A 137 -16.83 -20.26 -8.80
N ASP A 138 -16.48 -20.41 -7.52
CA ASP A 138 -15.12 -20.58 -7.02
C ASP A 138 -14.09 -19.62 -7.65
N MET A 139 -14.39 -18.32 -7.66
CA MET A 139 -13.52 -17.29 -8.24
C MET A 139 -12.94 -16.34 -7.18
N VAL A 140 -11.73 -15.84 -7.46
CA VAL A 140 -11.01 -14.84 -6.66
C VAL A 140 -10.83 -13.54 -7.45
N LEU A 141 -11.04 -12.40 -6.78
CA LEU A 141 -10.87 -11.07 -7.37
C LEU A 141 -9.46 -10.55 -7.09
N ILE A 142 -8.64 -10.44 -8.14
CA ILE A 142 -7.31 -9.85 -8.05
C ILE A 142 -7.43 -8.34 -8.23
N LEU A 143 -6.94 -7.56 -7.26
CA LEU A 143 -6.82 -6.10 -7.34
C LEU A 143 -5.47 -5.73 -7.98
N ASP A 144 -5.37 -5.94 -9.30
CA ASP A 144 -4.10 -5.82 -10.04
C ASP A 144 -3.49 -4.42 -9.93
N VAL A 145 -2.35 -4.30 -9.24
CA VAL A 145 -1.63 -3.03 -9.03
C VAL A 145 -0.95 -2.51 -10.30
N ALA A 146 -0.77 -3.33 -11.33
CA ALA A 146 -0.35 -2.90 -12.66
C ALA A 146 -1.54 -2.32 -13.45
N ARG A 147 -2.22 -1.33 -12.87
CA ARG A 147 -3.49 -0.74 -13.38
C ARG A 147 -3.41 -0.12 -14.78
N PHE A 148 -2.20 0.24 -15.22
CA PHE A 148 -1.92 0.68 -16.60
C PHE A 148 -2.00 -0.47 -17.63
N LYS A 149 -2.07 -1.72 -17.16
CA LYS A 149 -1.98 -2.94 -17.96
C LYS A 149 -3.23 -3.81 -17.84
N TYR A 150 -3.68 -4.05 -16.61
CA TYR A 150 -4.85 -4.89 -16.32
C TYR A 150 -5.76 -4.20 -15.30
N ARG A 151 -7.07 -4.39 -15.45
CA ARG A 151 -8.09 -3.97 -14.47
C ARG A 151 -8.19 -5.02 -13.35
N PRO A 152 -8.83 -4.72 -12.22
CA PRO A 152 -9.30 -5.76 -11.31
C PRO A 152 -10.10 -6.81 -12.07
N HIS A 153 -9.78 -8.08 -11.85
CA HIS A 153 -10.33 -9.19 -12.63
C HIS A 153 -10.55 -10.42 -11.76
N TRP A 154 -11.56 -11.21 -12.12
CA TRP A 154 -11.86 -12.48 -11.49
C TRP A 154 -11.15 -13.60 -12.23
N VAL A 155 -10.56 -14.53 -11.48
CA VAL A 155 -10.03 -15.81 -12.01
C VAL A 155 -10.56 -16.97 -11.17
N PRO A 156 -10.64 -18.20 -11.71
CA PRO A 156 -10.89 -19.39 -10.89
C PRO A 156 -9.81 -19.53 -9.80
N ASP A 157 -10.22 -19.95 -8.61
CA ASP A 157 -9.34 -20.17 -7.46
C ASP A 157 -8.21 -21.17 -7.78
N THR A 158 -8.57 -22.28 -8.43
CA THR A 158 -7.61 -23.31 -8.90
C THR A 158 -6.61 -22.76 -9.92
N LEU A 159 -7.03 -21.88 -10.82
CA LEU A 159 -6.14 -21.26 -11.82
C LEU A 159 -5.14 -20.30 -11.16
N LEU A 160 -5.56 -19.54 -10.14
CA LEU A 160 -4.62 -18.75 -9.36
C LEU A 160 -3.66 -19.64 -8.55
N TRP A 161 -4.15 -20.75 -7.98
CA TRP A 161 -3.29 -21.73 -7.32
C TRP A 161 -2.23 -22.28 -8.27
N GLU A 162 -2.60 -22.74 -9.47
CA GLU A 162 -1.66 -23.20 -10.51
C GLU A 162 -0.65 -22.11 -10.90
N ALA A 163 -1.09 -20.85 -11.03
CA ALA A 163 -0.20 -19.72 -11.31
C ALA A 163 0.77 -19.40 -10.16
N MET A 164 0.36 -19.64 -8.89
CA MET A 164 1.25 -19.57 -7.72
C MET A 164 2.17 -20.80 -7.63
N ASP A 165 1.72 -21.97 -8.10
CA ASP A 165 2.46 -23.24 -8.06
C ASP A 165 3.53 -23.35 -9.16
N THR A 166 4.30 -22.28 -9.28
CA THR A 166 5.37 -22.10 -10.26
C THR A 166 6.66 -21.70 -9.56
N VAL A 167 7.80 -22.27 -9.98
CA VAL A 167 9.10 -21.91 -9.40
C VAL A 167 9.52 -20.53 -9.88
N ASN A 168 9.93 -19.67 -8.95
CA ASN A 168 10.57 -18.39 -9.26
C ASN A 168 12.05 -18.66 -9.59
N LYS A 169 12.42 -18.47 -10.86
CA LYS A 169 13.76 -18.75 -11.39
C LYS A 169 14.90 -18.03 -10.66
N THR A 170 14.63 -16.86 -10.07
CA THR A 170 15.63 -16.06 -9.34
C THR A 170 15.92 -16.61 -7.94
N THR A 171 14.97 -17.30 -7.31
CA THR A 171 15.09 -17.78 -5.92
C THR A 171 15.13 -19.30 -5.77
N GLY A 172 14.82 -20.05 -6.83
CA GLY A 172 14.68 -21.51 -6.79
C GLY A 172 13.47 -22.02 -5.99
N GLN A 173 12.67 -21.12 -5.41
CA GLN A 173 11.53 -21.44 -4.56
C GLN A 173 10.21 -21.27 -5.31
N ARG A 174 9.17 -22.01 -4.92
CA ARG A 174 7.81 -21.78 -5.41
C ARG A 174 7.29 -20.44 -4.91
N ARG A 175 6.31 -19.88 -5.63
CA ARG A 175 5.58 -18.69 -5.17
C ARG A 175 4.49 -19.12 -4.17
N GLY A 176 3.48 -18.28 -3.94
CA GLY A 176 2.48 -18.51 -2.91
C GLY A 176 1.82 -17.23 -2.44
N PHE A 177 1.35 -17.21 -1.21
CA PHE A 177 0.50 -16.14 -0.68
C PHE A 177 0.82 -15.81 0.77
N MET A 178 0.52 -14.57 1.18
CA MET A 178 0.66 -14.12 2.56
C MET A 178 -0.63 -13.48 3.06
N LEU A 179 -1.03 -13.87 4.27
CA LEU A 179 -2.08 -13.23 5.04
C LEU A 179 -1.40 -12.18 5.90
N ILE A 180 -1.87 -10.95 5.79
CA ILE A 180 -1.35 -9.80 6.52
C ILE A 180 -2.50 -9.29 7.38
N SER A 181 -2.27 -9.21 8.68
CA SER A 181 -3.25 -8.73 9.66
C SER A 181 -2.65 -7.68 10.57
N LYS A 182 -3.52 -6.92 11.23
CA LYS A 182 -3.13 -5.99 12.28
C LYS A 182 -2.56 -6.79 13.46
N PRO A 183 -1.40 -6.44 14.01
CA PRO A 183 -0.82 -7.19 15.13
C PRO A 183 -1.78 -7.18 16.32
N LYS A 184 -1.97 -8.34 16.95
CA LYS A 184 -2.69 -8.44 18.23
C LYS A 184 -1.98 -7.60 19.28
N ARG A 185 -2.54 -6.43 19.57
CA ARG A 185 -2.21 -5.69 20.78
C ARG A 185 -3.09 -6.25 21.89
N ASP A 186 -2.48 -6.89 22.88
CA ASP A 186 -3.16 -7.09 24.16
C ASP A 186 -3.61 -5.72 24.68
N ALA A 187 -4.90 -5.60 25.02
CA ALA A 187 -5.55 -4.32 25.23
C ALA A 187 -5.14 -3.58 26.53
N GLY A 188 -4.02 -3.95 27.15
CA GLY A 188 -3.69 -3.63 28.55
C GLY A 188 -2.32 -3.00 28.83
N LEU A 189 -1.44 -2.76 27.85
CA LEU A 189 -0.11 -2.16 28.11
C LEU A 189 0.20 -0.94 27.21
N LEU A 190 -0.41 0.20 27.55
CA LEU A 190 0.05 1.51 27.10
C LEU A 190 1.09 2.08 28.08
N TYR A 191 2.35 1.66 27.94
CA TYR A 191 3.48 2.31 28.61
C TYR A 191 4.14 3.32 27.67
N THR A 192 3.92 4.61 27.93
CA THR A 192 4.65 5.69 27.27
C THR A 192 5.98 5.90 27.98
N LEU A 193 7.04 5.29 27.47
CA LEU A 193 8.40 5.52 27.94
C LEU A 193 8.92 6.83 27.32
N ASN A 194 8.63 7.96 27.97
CA ASN A 194 9.24 9.25 27.62
C ASN A 194 10.75 9.17 27.89
N ARG A 195 11.52 8.88 26.84
CA ARG A 195 12.97 9.01 26.86
C ARG A 195 13.31 10.46 26.54
N GLU A 196 13.29 11.30 27.56
CA GLU A 196 13.92 12.62 27.48
C GLU A 196 15.39 12.43 27.06
N PRO A 197 15.92 13.26 26.13
CA PRO A 197 17.35 13.29 25.88
C PRO A 197 18.06 13.76 27.16
N GLU A 198 19.27 13.24 27.44
CA GLU A 198 20.00 13.55 28.68
C GLU A 198 20.19 15.06 28.90
N ALA A 199 19.29 15.65 29.69
CA ALA A 199 19.55 16.89 30.39
C ALA A 199 20.34 16.55 31.65
N SER A 200 21.55 17.08 31.75
CA SER A 200 22.49 16.82 32.85
C SER A 200 21.82 17.03 34.22
N VAL A 201 21.72 15.96 35.02
CA VAL A 201 21.20 16.03 36.39
C VAL A 201 22.16 16.87 37.24
N ARG A 202 21.83 18.15 37.42
CA ARG A 202 22.42 18.98 38.46
C ARG A 202 21.68 18.71 39.76
N PHE A 203 22.32 17.97 40.66
CA PHE A 203 21.83 17.84 42.03
C PHE A 203 21.83 19.24 42.69
N PRO A 204 20.69 19.71 43.24
CA PRO A 204 20.70 20.89 44.09
C PRO A 204 21.44 20.56 45.39
N VAL A 205 22.58 21.22 45.61
CA VAL A 205 23.28 21.14 46.90
C VAL A 205 22.45 21.92 47.91
N LEU A 206 21.69 21.19 48.74
CA LEU A 206 21.00 21.76 49.90
C LEU A 206 22.01 22.34 50.88
N ARG A 207 22.19 23.67 50.86
CA ARG A 207 22.94 24.42 51.87
C ARG A 207 21.98 25.16 52.80
N GLY A 208 22.07 24.85 54.09
CA GLY A 208 21.73 25.78 55.17
C GLY A 208 20.25 25.91 55.53
N LEU A 209 19.72 24.93 56.26
CA LEU A 209 18.67 25.20 57.25
C LEU A 209 19.35 25.39 58.61
N VAL A 210 19.10 26.53 59.26
CA VAL A 210 19.47 26.79 60.66
C VAL A 210 18.16 26.95 61.44
N PRO A 211 17.96 26.24 62.57
CA PRO A 211 16.71 26.31 63.31
C PRO A 211 16.59 27.62 64.10
N VAL A 212 15.40 28.24 64.03
CA VAL A 212 14.99 29.33 64.94
C VAL A 212 14.03 28.72 65.98
N PRO A 213 14.30 28.81 67.29
CA PRO A 213 13.38 28.30 68.31
C PRO A 213 12.16 29.22 68.47
N GLY A 214 10.95 28.66 68.50
CA GLY A 214 9.82 29.29 69.20
C GLY A 214 8.62 29.81 68.40
N SER A 215 8.43 29.46 67.12
CA SER A 215 7.17 29.74 66.41
C SER A 215 6.65 28.53 65.62
N LEU A 216 5.32 28.48 65.43
CA LEU A 216 4.61 27.38 64.78
C LEU A 216 3.89 27.84 63.49
N PHE A 217 4.50 28.78 62.78
CA PHE A 217 4.06 29.27 61.47
C PHE A 217 5.27 29.47 60.55
N TRP A 218 5.10 29.11 59.29
CA TRP A 218 6.01 29.43 58.20
C TRP A 218 5.44 30.63 57.44
N GLU A 219 6.28 31.62 57.15
CA GLU A 219 5.96 32.70 56.21
C GLU A 219 6.63 32.40 54.87
N LEU A 220 5.93 32.70 53.77
CA LEU A 220 6.48 32.57 52.42
C LEU A 220 7.37 33.78 52.12
N PRO A 221 8.59 33.61 51.57
CA PRO A 221 9.33 34.72 51.02
C PRO A 221 8.59 35.31 49.81
N GLU A 222 8.71 36.63 49.64
CA GLU A 222 8.04 37.39 48.58
C GLU A 222 8.43 36.92 47.17
N SER A 223 7.51 37.10 46.22
CA SER A 223 7.66 36.66 44.83
C SER A 223 8.79 37.39 44.10
N GLU A 224 9.70 36.64 43.47
CA GLU A 224 10.58 37.19 42.43
C GLU A 224 9.80 37.64 41.18
N PRO A 225 10.29 38.66 40.45
CA PRO A 225 9.53 39.29 39.36
C PRO A 225 9.43 38.43 38.08
N GLU A 226 8.30 38.57 37.40
CA GLU A 226 8.01 37.99 36.07
C GLU A 226 9.11 38.32 35.02
N PRO A 227 9.44 37.38 34.11
CA PRO A 227 10.41 37.61 33.04
C PRO A 227 9.88 38.59 31.99
N GLU A 228 10.75 39.52 31.58
CA GLU A 228 10.40 40.63 30.70
C GLU A 228 9.98 40.18 29.28
N LEU A 229 8.74 40.50 28.89
CA LEU A 229 8.17 40.14 27.60
C LEU A 229 8.79 40.99 26.46
N VAL A 230 9.84 40.48 25.80
CA VAL A 230 10.48 41.13 24.65
C VAL A 230 9.47 41.32 23.51
N ARG A 231 8.95 42.55 23.37
CA ARG A 231 8.05 42.94 22.29
C ARG A 231 8.80 43.00 20.95
N LEU A 232 8.63 41.97 20.12
CA LEU A 232 8.98 42.07 18.69
C LEU A 232 8.02 43.07 18.01
N GLY A 233 8.56 44.22 17.61
CA GLY A 233 7.80 45.29 16.98
C GLY A 233 7.18 44.89 15.61
N PRO A 234 6.13 45.61 15.16
CA PRO A 234 5.38 45.23 13.97
C PRO A 234 6.23 45.34 12.71
N ARG A 235 6.47 44.22 12.03
CA ARG A 235 7.01 44.23 10.67
C ARG A 235 5.98 44.85 9.73
N ARG A 236 6.39 45.91 9.03
CA ARG A 236 5.55 46.63 8.06
C ARG A 236 5.10 45.69 6.94
N CYS A 237 3.79 45.53 6.76
CA CYS A 237 3.24 45.08 5.49
C CYS A 237 3.45 46.21 4.46
N CYS A 238 4.37 46.01 3.51
CA CYS A 238 4.35 46.80 2.28
C CYS A 238 3.23 46.29 1.37
N SER A 239 2.34 47.21 0.99
CA SER A 239 1.16 46.96 0.20
C SER A 239 1.42 46.98 -1.32
N ALA A 240 0.52 46.31 -2.04
CA ALA A 240 0.04 46.67 -3.38
C ALA A 240 0.96 46.49 -4.62
N PHE A 241 0.50 45.60 -5.49
CA PHE A 241 0.21 45.85 -6.92
C PHE A 241 1.11 46.82 -7.70
N ALA A 242 1.91 46.25 -8.62
CA ALA A 242 2.17 46.85 -9.92
C ALA A 242 2.40 45.74 -10.97
N VAL A 243 1.49 45.62 -11.96
CA VAL A 243 1.70 44.80 -13.16
C VAL A 243 2.01 45.74 -14.32
N PRO A 244 3.19 45.66 -14.97
CA PRO A 244 3.47 46.46 -16.14
C PRO A 244 2.72 45.91 -17.37
N GLN A 245 1.87 46.72 -17.98
CA GLN A 245 1.42 46.47 -19.35
C GLN A 245 2.57 46.79 -20.32
N SER A 246 2.83 45.91 -21.28
CA SER A 246 3.52 46.27 -22.52
C SER A 246 2.73 45.73 -23.72
N ARG A 247 2.66 46.53 -24.78
CA ARG A 247 1.71 46.35 -25.89
C ARG A 247 2.24 45.39 -26.96
N ALA A 248 1.35 44.48 -27.37
CA ALA A 248 1.11 43.98 -28.72
C ALA A 248 2.23 44.08 -29.78
N ARG A 249 2.60 42.92 -30.33
CA ARG A 249 2.63 42.74 -31.79
C ARG A 249 1.88 41.47 -32.18
N SER A 250 1.17 41.56 -33.30
CA SER A 250 0.28 40.54 -33.85
C SER A 250 1.03 39.48 -34.65
N CYS A 251 0.58 38.23 -34.56
CA CYS A 251 0.41 37.34 -35.73
C CYS A 251 -0.43 36.12 -35.32
N ALA A 252 -1.61 35.97 -35.92
CA ALA A 252 -2.45 34.80 -35.77
C ALA A 252 -2.67 34.14 -37.13
N PRO A 253 -2.77 32.80 -37.17
CA PRO A 253 -3.72 32.14 -38.05
C PRO A 253 -4.82 31.44 -37.26
N LYS A 254 -6.02 31.41 -37.85
CA LYS A 254 -7.26 30.83 -37.27
C LYS A 254 -7.21 29.30 -37.20
N PRO A 255 -8.02 28.66 -36.34
CA PRO A 255 -8.15 27.21 -36.30
C PRO A 255 -8.85 26.65 -37.54
N ALA A 256 -8.44 25.46 -37.97
CA ALA A 256 -9.08 24.71 -39.04
C ALA A 256 -9.66 23.38 -38.52
N THR A 257 -10.98 23.34 -38.43
CA THR A 257 -11.84 22.14 -38.46
C THR A 257 -13.11 22.55 -39.23
N PRO A 258 -13.85 21.63 -39.88
CA PRO A 258 -13.80 20.17 -39.74
C PRO A 258 -13.62 19.39 -41.05
N GLN A 259 -13.36 18.08 -40.96
CA GLN A 259 -14.09 17.13 -41.82
C GLN A 259 -14.13 15.72 -41.21
N LEU A 260 -15.36 15.21 -41.06
CA LEU A 260 -15.67 13.89 -40.51
C LEU A 260 -15.56 12.84 -41.64
N CYS A 261 -14.47 12.06 -41.67
CA CYS A 261 -14.29 11.04 -42.70
C CYS A 261 -14.93 9.71 -42.27
N LEU A 262 -16.24 9.59 -42.49
CA LEU A 262 -17.02 8.37 -42.25
C LEU A 262 -16.59 7.23 -43.20
N ARG A 263 -15.59 6.44 -42.79
CA ARG A 263 -15.33 5.14 -43.43
C ARG A 263 -16.44 4.15 -43.02
N ARG A 264 -17.26 3.76 -44.00
CA ARG A 264 -18.28 2.71 -43.84
C ARG A 264 -17.62 1.40 -43.41
N ALA A 265 -18.16 0.77 -42.37
CA ALA A 265 -17.86 -0.61 -42.06
C ALA A 265 -18.44 -1.55 -43.14
N PRO A 266 -17.73 -2.62 -43.55
CA PRO A 266 -18.32 -3.67 -44.36
C PRO A 266 -19.35 -4.46 -43.54
N LYS A 267 -20.46 -4.86 -44.18
CA LYS A 267 -21.51 -5.68 -43.56
C LYS A 267 -20.99 -7.08 -43.23
N PRO A 268 -21.45 -7.73 -42.15
CA PRO A 268 -21.12 -9.14 -41.89
C PRO A 268 -21.74 -10.03 -42.96
N ALA A 269 -20.95 -10.97 -43.49
CA ALA A 269 -21.43 -12.02 -44.37
C ALA A 269 -22.01 -13.17 -43.53
N THR A 270 -23.28 -13.52 -43.78
CA THR A 270 -23.92 -14.67 -43.15
C THR A 270 -23.36 -15.97 -43.74
N LEU A 271 -22.58 -16.72 -42.95
CA LEU A 271 -22.15 -18.07 -43.28
C LEU A 271 -22.92 -19.07 -42.42
N GLN A 272 -23.78 -19.86 -43.06
CA GLN A 272 -24.58 -20.89 -42.40
C GLN A 272 -23.70 -21.98 -41.81
N LEU A 273 -24.01 -22.41 -40.58
CA LEU A 273 -23.56 -23.69 -40.07
C LEU A 273 -24.29 -24.81 -40.83
N CYS A 274 -23.55 -25.61 -41.60
CA CYS A 274 -23.99 -26.98 -41.90
C CYS A 274 -23.54 -27.90 -40.74
N LEU A 275 -24.48 -28.26 -39.88
CA LEU A 275 -24.32 -29.35 -38.92
C LEU A 275 -24.68 -30.68 -39.59
N SER A 276 -23.72 -31.59 -39.72
CA SER A 276 -23.98 -33.02 -39.98
C SER A 276 -22.96 -33.92 -39.28
N ARG A 277 -23.26 -34.23 -38.01
CA ARG A 277 -22.93 -35.54 -37.40
C ARG A 277 -23.80 -36.62 -38.08
N ALA A 278 -23.44 -37.90 -38.19
CA ALA A 278 -22.19 -38.62 -37.96
C ALA A 278 -22.31 -40.07 -38.52
N LEU A 279 -21.25 -40.88 -38.31
CA LEU A 279 -21.21 -42.36 -38.25
C LEU A 279 -21.05 -43.19 -39.55
N LYS A 280 -20.10 -44.13 -39.45
CA LYS A 280 -19.75 -45.30 -40.30
C LYS A 280 -20.72 -46.48 -39.99
N PRO A 281 -20.64 -47.71 -40.59
CA PRO A 281 -19.64 -48.33 -41.50
C PRO A 281 -20.29 -48.84 -42.84
N ALA A 282 -19.75 -49.75 -43.68
CA ALA A 282 -18.57 -50.65 -43.61
C ALA A 282 -17.95 -50.96 -45.01
N THR A 283 -16.99 -51.90 -45.02
CA THR A 283 -16.46 -52.68 -46.17
C THR A 283 -16.88 -54.16 -46.04
N PRO A 284 -16.70 -55.02 -47.06
CA PRO A 284 -16.30 -54.74 -48.45
C PRO A 284 -17.46 -54.85 -49.46
#